data_AF-A0A952ET70-F1
#
_entry.id   AF-A0A952ET70-F1
#
_cell.length_a   1.000
_cell.length_b   1.000
_cell.length_c   1.000
_cell.angle_alpha   90.00
_cell.angle_beta   90.00
_cell.angle_gamma   90.00
#
_symmetry.space_group_name_H-M   'P 1'
#
loop_
_entity.id
_entity.type
_entity.pdbx_description
1 polymer ?
#
loop_
_entity_poly.entity_id
_entity_poly.type
_entity_poly.pdbx_seq_one_letter_code
_entity_poly.pdbx_strand_id
1 'polypeptide(L)'
;LIGATQFNVVLLRRFAPQTIVLWALVAASLAGVVFVGLSFAHIGGLAGFVLPVWAILTPMGLVIPNAPAVALSRHPDAAGTAAALLGAAQFGLGAAVAPLVGVLGNDEIALALVMTAGMVIALLALLAVGVPATETEDDVTGDAVAEPA
;
A
#
# COMPACT_ATOMS: atom_id res chain seq x y z
N LEU A 1 5.36 11.55 6.36
CA LEU A 1 4.38 11.43 5.25
C LEU A 1 4.72 12.34 4.07
N ILE A 2 4.73 13.67 4.23
CA ILE A 2 5.05 14.61 3.13
C ILE A 2 6.37 14.24 2.42
N GLY A 3 7.45 14.00 3.17
CA GLY A 3 8.74 13.60 2.59
C GLY A 3 8.68 12.29 1.78
N ALA A 4 7.92 11.30 2.24
CA ALA A 4 7.71 10.05 1.51
C ALA A 4 6.93 10.29 0.22
N THR A 5 5.89 11.13 0.24
CA THR A 5 5.13 11.48 -0.96
C THR A 5 5.97 12.30 -1.96
N GLN A 6 6.87 13.17 -1.51
CA GLN A 6 7.81 13.85 -2.41
C GLN A 6 8.83 12.88 -3.01
N PHE A 7 9.34 11.95 -2.21
CA PHE A 7 10.23 10.90 -2.67
C PHE A 7 9.54 9.97 -3.69
N ASN A 8 8.23 9.76 -3.57
CA ASN A 8 7.43 9.01 -4.54
C ASN A 8 7.58 9.55 -5.96
N VAL A 9 7.62 10.88 -6.13
CA VAL A 9 7.77 11.52 -7.45
C VAL A 9 9.09 11.10 -8.12
N VAL A 10 10.14 10.92 -7.33
CA VAL A 10 11.44 10.43 -7.83
C VAL A 10 11.38 8.95 -8.16
N LEU A 11 10.73 8.14 -7.32
CA LEU A 11 10.56 6.69 -7.53
C LEU A 11 9.75 6.38 -8.80
N LEU A 12 8.70 7.15 -9.06
CA LEU A 12 7.85 7.00 -10.25
C LEU A 12 8.60 7.23 -11.57
N ARG A 13 9.78 7.86 -11.55
CA ARG A 13 10.63 7.99 -12.74
C ARG A 13 11.34 6.68 -13.13
N ARG A 14 11.40 5.71 -12.22
CA ARG A 14 12.18 4.47 -12.39
C ARG A 14 11.39 3.19 -12.15
N PHE A 15 10.27 3.27 -11.42
CA PHE A 15 9.50 2.10 -11.01
C PHE A 15 8.01 2.30 -11.27
N ALA A 16 7.33 1.21 -11.63
CA ALA A 16 5.88 1.21 -11.78
C ALA A 16 5.18 1.46 -10.42
N PRO A 17 4.04 2.18 -10.38
CA PRO A 17 3.29 2.43 -9.15
C PRO A 17 2.96 1.15 -8.37
N GLN A 18 2.62 0.07 -9.07
CA GLN A 18 2.31 -1.22 -8.46
C GLN A 18 3.52 -1.83 -7.73
N THR A 19 4.72 -1.73 -8.31
CA THR A 19 5.96 -2.16 -7.68
C THR A 19 6.22 -1.34 -6.42
N ILE A 20 6.07 -0.02 -6.47
CA ILE A 20 6.25 0.87 -5.31
C ILE A 20 5.31 0.46 -4.16
N VAL A 21 4.03 0.20 -4.46
CA VAL A 21 3.04 -0.24 -3.46
C VAL A 21 3.44 -1.59 -2.86
N LEU A 22 3.91 -2.54 -3.67
CA LEU A 22 4.37 -3.84 -3.17
C LEU A 22 5.52 -3.69 -2.18
N TRP A 23 6.59 -2.99 -2.55
CA TRP A 23 7.75 -2.77 -1.66
C TRP A 23 7.33 -2.04 -0.38
N ALA A 24 6.47 -1.02 -0.50
CA ALA A 24 5.97 -0.28 0.65
C ALA A 24 5.13 -1.15 1.59
N LEU A 25 4.23 -1.99 1.07
CA LEU A 25 3.43 -2.92 1.86
C LEU A 25 4.27 -4.00 2.53
N VAL A 26 5.29 -4.52 1.85
CA VAL A 26 6.26 -5.47 2.46
C VAL A 26 6.99 -4.80 3.62
N ALA A 27 7.56 -3.61 3.40
CA ALA A 27 8.26 -2.87 4.45
C ALA A 27 7.35 -2.55 5.65
N ALA A 28 6.13 -2.10 5.37
CA ALA A 28 5.15 -1.78 6.42
C ALA A 28 4.68 -3.03 7.18
N SER A 29 4.51 -4.17 6.50
CA SER A 29 4.15 -5.45 7.13
C SER A 29 5.25 -5.97 8.03
N LEU A 30 6.52 -5.89 7.60
CA LEU A 30 7.67 -6.26 8.44
C LEU A 30 7.75 -5.38 9.69
N ALA A 31 7.58 -4.05 9.54
CA ALA A 31 7.51 -3.13 10.66
C ALA A 31 6.33 -3.44 11.60
N GLY A 32 5.18 -3.84 11.05
CA GLY A 32 4.01 -4.30 11.81
C GLY A 32 4.27 -5.56 12.63
N VAL A 33 4.94 -6.56 12.07
CA VAL A 33 5.33 -7.78 12.82
C VAL A 33 6.25 -7.44 13.98
N VAL A 34 7.22 -6.54 13.77
CA VAL A 34 8.08 -6.03 14.86
C VAL A 34 7.26 -5.29 15.90
N PHE A 35 6.31 -4.44 15.48
CA PHE A 35 5.44 -3.71 16.39
C PHE A 35 4.63 -4.66 17.29
N VAL A 36 3.97 -5.65 16.70
CA VAL A 36 3.23 -6.68 17.43
C VAL A 36 4.13 -7.39 18.45
N GLY A 37 5.34 -7.78 18.05
CA GLY A 37 6.29 -8.41 18.97
C GLY A 37 6.68 -7.53 20.15
N LEU A 38 6.96 -6.24 19.92
CA LEU A 38 7.30 -5.28 20.97
C LEU A 38 6.12 -5.05 21.92
N SER A 39 4.91 -4.93 21.37
CA SER A 39 3.69 -4.72 22.13
C SER A 39 3.37 -5.90 23.05
N PHE A 40 3.48 -7.14 22.56
CA PHE A 40 3.29 -8.33 23.39
C PHE A 40 4.39 -8.51 24.44
N ALA A 41 5.63 -8.16 24.10
CA ALA A 41 6.74 -8.23 25.04
C ALA A 41 6.69 -7.12 26.10
N HIS A 42 5.86 -6.09 25.92
CA HIS A 42 5.79 -4.90 26.77
C HIS A 42 7.16 -4.19 26.89
N ILE A 43 7.95 -4.20 25.80
CA ILE A 43 9.32 -3.66 25.77
C ILE A 43 9.34 -2.30 25.06
N GLY A 44 10.09 -1.35 25.64
CA GLY A 44 10.41 -0.07 24.98
C GLY A 44 9.48 1.09 25.37
N GLY A 45 8.39 0.84 26.10
CA GLY A 45 7.47 1.87 26.56
C GLY A 45 7.01 2.77 25.40
N LEU A 46 7.04 4.10 25.61
CA LEU A 46 6.65 5.05 24.57
C LEU A 46 7.50 4.93 23.29
N ALA A 47 8.80 4.67 23.40
CA ALA A 47 9.66 4.51 22.23
C ALA A 47 9.34 3.22 21.46
N GLY A 48 8.99 2.15 22.18
CA GLY A 48 8.52 0.87 21.63
C GLY A 48 7.22 1.00 20.83
N PHE A 49 6.40 2.01 21.13
CA PHE A 49 5.19 2.34 20.37
C PHE A 49 5.45 3.31 19.21
N VAL A 50 6.13 4.43 19.47
CA VAL A 50 6.28 5.52 18.50
C VAL A 50 7.15 5.12 17.31
N LEU A 51 8.26 4.41 17.56
CA LEU A 51 9.20 4.05 16.49
C LEU A 51 8.58 3.09 15.46
N PRO A 52 7.90 2.00 15.85
CA PRO A 52 7.23 1.14 14.87
C PRO A 52 6.10 1.84 14.15
N VAL A 53 5.30 2.69 14.83
CA VAL A 53 4.26 3.48 14.18
C VAL A 53 4.87 4.40 13.11
N TRP A 54 5.97 5.09 13.39
CA TRP A 54 6.70 5.87 12.39
C TRP A 54 7.24 5.03 11.23
N ALA A 55 7.78 3.85 11.53
CA ALA A 55 8.27 2.91 10.53
C ALA A 55 7.15 2.38 9.63
N ILE A 56 5.92 2.24 10.15
CA ILE A 56 4.73 1.86 9.38
C ILE A 56 4.20 3.04 8.54
N LEU A 57 4.14 4.24 9.14
CA LEU A 57 3.58 5.42 8.45
C LEU A 57 4.47 5.91 7.30
N THR A 58 5.79 5.72 7.38
CA THR A 58 6.72 6.11 6.32
C THR A 58 6.39 5.49 4.95
N PRO A 59 6.35 4.16 4.80
CA PRO A 59 5.94 3.50 3.55
C PRO A 59 4.47 3.75 3.20
N MET A 60 3.58 3.95 4.18
CA MET A 60 2.19 4.34 3.89
C MET A 60 2.07 5.66 3.11
N GLY A 61 3.04 6.58 3.28
CA GLY A 61 3.13 7.79 2.45
C GLY A 61 3.34 7.53 0.96
N LEU A 62 3.77 6.31 0.59
CA LEU A 62 3.85 5.82 -0.80
C LEU A 62 2.60 5.04 -1.18
N VAL A 63 2.04 4.23 -0.29
CA VAL A 63 0.83 3.43 -0.58
C VAL A 63 -0.38 4.31 -0.88
N ILE A 64 -0.60 5.34 -0.07
CA ILE A 64 -1.79 6.22 -0.15
C ILE A 64 -2.00 6.84 -1.54
N PRO A 65 -1.00 7.46 -2.20
CA PRO A 65 -1.20 8.02 -3.54
C PRO A 65 -1.18 6.99 -4.66
N ASN A 66 -0.47 5.86 -4.52
CA ASN A 66 -0.26 4.93 -5.62
C ASN A 66 -1.32 3.82 -5.70
N ALA A 67 -1.79 3.27 -4.57
CA ALA A 67 -2.74 2.16 -4.59
C ALA A 67 -4.09 2.53 -5.23
N PRO A 68 -4.71 3.70 -4.92
CA PRO A 68 -5.88 4.19 -5.64
C PRO A 68 -5.61 4.42 -7.12
N ALA A 69 -4.44 4.97 -7.48
CA ALA A 69 -4.08 5.22 -8.87
C ALA A 69 -4.02 3.91 -9.68
N VAL A 70 -3.40 2.86 -9.14
CA VAL A 70 -3.35 1.51 -9.75
C VAL A 70 -4.74 0.89 -9.88
N ALA A 71 -5.61 1.08 -8.88
CA ALA A 71 -6.97 0.55 -8.93
C ALA A 71 -7.83 1.23 -10.01
N LEU A 72 -7.72 2.56 -10.11
CA LEU A 72 -8.51 3.37 -11.04
C LEU A 72 -8.00 3.31 -12.48
N SER A 73 -6.69 3.07 -12.69
CA SER A 73 -6.13 2.93 -14.04
C SER A 73 -6.70 1.76 -14.82
N ARG A 74 -7.31 0.77 -14.14
CA ARG A 74 -8.01 -0.36 -14.77
C ARG A 74 -9.41 -0.04 -15.30
N HIS A 75 -9.99 1.11 -14.92
CA HIS A 75 -11.36 1.50 -15.28
C HIS A 75 -11.44 2.96 -15.77
N PRO A 76 -10.75 3.31 -16.88
CA PRO A 76 -10.69 4.69 -17.37
C PRO A 76 -12.07 5.24 -17.76
N ASP A 77 -12.93 4.42 -18.38
CA ASP A 77 -14.26 4.84 -18.87
C ASP A 77 -15.26 5.17 -17.75
N ALA A 78 -14.99 4.68 -16.53
CA ALA A 78 -15.86 4.85 -15.36
C ALA A 78 -15.11 5.42 -14.14
N ALA A 79 -14.03 6.18 -14.37
CA ALA A 79 -13.12 6.63 -13.32
C ALA A 79 -13.81 7.40 -12.19
N GLY A 80 -14.81 8.24 -12.50
CA GLY A 80 -15.58 8.99 -11.49
C GLY A 80 -16.37 8.08 -10.54
N THR A 81 -17.12 7.12 -11.08
CA THR A 81 -17.88 6.13 -10.30
C THR A 81 -16.95 5.21 -9.52
N ALA A 82 -15.86 4.75 -10.15
CA ALA A 82 -14.87 3.91 -9.49
C ALA A 82 -14.21 4.63 -8.32
N ALA A 83 -13.88 5.92 -8.46
CA ALA A 83 -13.33 6.74 -7.38
C ALA A 83 -14.35 6.96 -6.24
N ALA A 84 -15.62 7.19 -6.57
CA ALA A 84 -16.69 7.33 -5.58
C ALA A 84 -16.89 6.03 -4.77
N LEU A 85 -16.92 4.87 -5.45
CA LEU A 85 -17.02 3.56 -4.79
C LEU A 85 -15.79 3.25 -3.93
N LEU A 86 -14.59 3.56 -4.42
CA LEU A 86 -13.35 3.40 -3.66
C LEU A 86 -13.36 4.25 -2.39
N GLY A 87 -13.78 5.52 -2.49
CA GLY A 87 -13.92 6.41 -1.34
C GLY A 87 -14.98 5.92 -0.35
N ALA A 88 -16.14 5.49 -0.84
CA ALA A 88 -17.20 4.90 -0.01
C ALA A 88 -16.71 3.65 0.73
N ALA A 89 -15.96 2.76 0.05
CA ALA A 89 -15.37 1.58 0.65
C ALA A 89 -14.31 1.94 1.72
N GLN A 90 -13.45 2.93 1.45
CA GLN A 90 -12.46 3.41 2.42
C GLN A 90 -13.13 3.94 3.70
N PHE A 91 -14.14 4.80 3.57
CA PHE A 91 -14.89 5.31 4.71
C PHE A 91 -15.69 4.21 5.43
N GLY A 92 -16.33 3.31 4.69
CA GLY A 92 -17.08 2.18 5.25
C GLY A 92 -16.19 1.24 6.07
N LEU A 93 -15.00 0.90 5.53
CA LEU A 93 -14.01 0.11 6.26
C LEU A 93 -13.49 0.85 7.49
N GLY A 94 -13.18 2.15 7.36
CA GLY A 94 -12.76 2.96 8.51
C GLY A 94 -13.81 3.00 9.63
N ALA A 95 -15.09 3.16 9.26
CA ALA A 95 -16.22 3.14 10.19
C ALA A 95 -16.41 1.78 10.85
N ALA A 96 -16.14 0.68 10.15
CA ALA A 96 -16.22 -0.68 10.70
C ALA A 96 -15.02 -1.04 11.59
N VAL A 97 -13.82 -0.57 11.24
CA VAL A 97 -12.58 -0.85 12.00
C VAL A 97 -12.57 -0.10 13.33
N ALA A 98 -13.14 1.10 13.42
CA ALA A 98 -13.19 1.87 14.66
C ALA A 98 -13.81 1.11 15.86
N PRO A 99 -15.04 0.57 15.79
CA PRO A 99 -15.61 -0.23 16.88
C PRO A 99 -14.87 -1.55 17.10
N LEU A 100 -14.29 -2.14 16.04
CA LEU A 100 -13.45 -3.34 16.16
C LEU A 100 -12.25 -3.09 17.07
N VAL A 101 -11.53 -1.98 16.88
CA VAL A 101 -10.41 -1.60 17.76
C VAL A 101 -10.90 -1.32 19.18
N GLY A 102 -12.08 -0.71 19.32
CA GLY A 102 -12.72 -0.45 20.62
C GLY A 102 -13.00 -1.73 21.41
N VAL A 103 -13.59 -2.76 20.79
CA VAL A 103 -13.85 -4.04 21.47
C VAL A 103 -12.58 -4.82 21.77
N LEU A 104 -11.50 -4.54 21.04
CA LEU A 104 -10.20 -5.17 21.25
C LEU A 104 -9.41 -4.55 22.42
N GLY A 105 -9.96 -3.53 23.09
CA GLY A 105 -9.39 -2.91 24.28
C GLY A 105 -8.77 -1.53 24.05
N ASN A 106 -8.66 -1.08 22.79
CA ASN A 106 -8.07 0.21 22.40
C ASN A 106 -6.68 0.46 23.01
N ASP A 107 -5.92 -0.61 23.22
CA ASP A 107 -4.56 -0.58 23.72
C ASP A 107 -3.54 -0.69 22.57
N GLU A 108 -2.26 -0.68 22.93
CA GLU A 108 -1.16 -0.81 21.99
C GLU A 108 -1.22 -2.12 21.19
N ILE A 109 -1.60 -3.24 21.83
CA ILE A 109 -1.67 -4.55 21.18
C ILE A 109 -2.79 -4.55 20.13
N ALA A 110 -3.96 -4.00 20.47
CA ALA A 110 -5.08 -3.86 19.56
C ALA A 110 -4.69 -3.06 18.30
N LEU A 111 -4.01 -1.92 18.49
CA LEU A 111 -3.53 -1.10 17.38
C LEU A 111 -2.49 -1.84 16.54
N ALA A 112 -1.51 -2.49 17.16
CA ALA A 112 -0.46 -3.23 16.47
C ALA A 112 -1.06 -4.36 15.61
N LEU A 113 -2.00 -5.12 16.16
CA LEU A 113 -2.68 -6.21 15.45
C LEU A 113 -3.52 -5.70 14.28
N VAL A 114 -4.36 -4.69 14.50
CA VAL A 114 -5.27 -4.18 13.45
C VAL A 114 -4.50 -3.53 12.31
N MET A 115 -3.48 -2.72 12.61
CA MET A 115 -2.63 -2.13 11.59
C MET A 115 -1.90 -3.21 10.78
N THR A 116 -1.28 -4.18 11.48
CA THR A 116 -0.51 -5.25 10.82
C THR A 116 -1.40 -6.14 9.98
N ALA A 117 -2.57 -6.55 10.49
CA ALA A 117 -3.54 -7.32 9.75
C ALA A 117 -4.00 -6.59 8.49
N GLY A 118 -4.32 -5.29 8.58
CA GLY A 118 -4.71 -4.49 7.42
C GLY A 118 -3.63 -4.44 6.34
N MET A 119 -2.36 -4.26 6.72
CA MET A 119 -1.22 -4.25 5.80
C MET A 119 -1.00 -5.61 5.14
N VAL A 120 -1.07 -6.69 5.92
CA VAL A 120 -0.92 -8.06 5.40
C VAL A 120 -2.07 -8.41 4.46
N ILE A 121 -3.32 -8.06 4.80
CA ILE A 121 -4.48 -8.25 3.92
C ILE A 121 -4.29 -7.49 2.61
N ALA A 122 -3.88 -6.22 2.67
CA ALA A 122 -3.62 -5.41 1.48
C ALA A 122 -2.49 -6.00 0.62
N LEU A 123 -1.41 -6.49 1.24
CA LEU A 123 -0.30 -7.14 0.55
C LEU A 123 -0.76 -8.43 -0.15
N LEU A 124 -1.49 -9.30 0.55
CA LEU A 124 -2.02 -10.54 -0.02
C LEU A 124 -3.01 -10.25 -1.16
N ALA A 125 -3.89 -9.26 -1.00
CA ALA A 125 -4.80 -8.83 -2.06
C ALA A 125 -4.04 -8.34 -3.30
N LEU A 126 -2.98 -7.55 -3.12
CA LEU A 126 -2.15 -7.08 -4.23
C LEU A 126 -1.45 -8.24 -4.96
N LEU A 127 -0.94 -9.22 -4.22
CA LEU A 127 -0.29 -10.40 -4.79
C LEU A 127 -1.30 -11.30 -5.52
N ALA A 128 -2.52 -11.45 -4.97
CA ALA A 128 -3.58 -12.25 -5.58
C ALA A 128 -4.10 -11.65 -6.91
N VAL A 129 -4.08 -10.32 -7.03
CA VAL A 129 -4.48 -9.61 -8.26
C VAL A 129 -3.41 -9.70 -9.37
N GLY A 130 -2.20 -10.17 -9.03
CA GLY A 130 -1.08 -10.35 -9.95
C GLY A 130 -0.28 -9.06 -10.17
N VAL A 131 1.05 -9.19 -10.10
CA VAL A 131 2.00 -8.18 -10.60
C VAL A 131 2.13 -8.43 -12.10
N PRO A 132 1.61 -7.57 -13.00
CA PRO A 132 1.91 -7.70 -14.42
C PRO A 132 3.42 -7.64 -14.56
N ALA A 133 4.02 -8.73 -15.04
CA ALA A 133 5.39 -8.69 -15.49
C ALA A 133 5.45 -7.58 -16.55
N THR A 134 6.36 -6.64 -16.37
CA THR A 134 6.73 -5.63 -17.36
C THR A 134 6.68 -6.26 -18.75
N GLU A 135 5.67 -5.89 -19.56
CA GLU A 135 5.72 -6.12 -21.00
C GLU A 135 7.00 -5.44 -21.46
N THR A 136 7.98 -6.28 -21.78
CA THR A 136 9.21 -5.83 -22.43
C THR A 136 8.76 -5.34 -23.79
N GLU A 137 8.88 -4.03 -23.96
CA GLU A 137 8.60 -3.25 -25.16
C GLU A 137 9.57 -3.69 -26.27
N ASP A 138 9.35 -4.89 -26.84
CA ASP A 138 10.16 -5.47 -27.92
C ASP A 138 9.37 -5.61 -29.24
N ASP A 139 8.18 -5.01 -29.36
CA ASP A 139 7.29 -5.16 -30.54
C ASP A 139 7.01 -3.86 -31.31
N VAL A 140 7.92 -2.87 -31.26
CA VAL A 140 7.75 -1.59 -32.02
C VAL A 140 8.79 -1.41 -33.13
N THR A 141 9.81 -2.27 -33.23
CA THR A 141 10.87 -2.13 -34.27
C THR A 141 10.76 -3.13 -35.43
N GLY A 142 9.83 -4.08 -35.38
CA GLY A 142 9.72 -5.15 -36.40
C GLY A 142 9.01 -4.76 -37.69
N ASP A 143 8.05 -3.84 -37.64
CA ASP A 143 7.11 -3.62 -38.77
C ASP A 143 7.44 -2.42 -39.67
N ALA A 144 8.52 -1.68 -39.35
CA ALA A 144 8.90 -0.47 -40.09
C ALA A 144 9.92 -0.71 -41.24
N VAL A 145 10.34 -1.96 -41.50
CA VAL A 145 11.45 -2.24 -42.44
C VAL A 145 11.06 -3.19 -43.60
N ALA A 146 9.81 -3.63 -43.70
CA ALA A 146 9.36 -4.48 -44.81
C ALA A 146 8.75 -3.67 -45.97
N GLU A 147 9.53 -2.78 -46.58
CA GLU A 147 9.24 -2.35 -47.96
C GLU A 147 10.55 -2.19 -48.76
N PRO A 148 11.01 -3.25 -49.45
CA PRO A 148 11.89 -3.11 -50.61
C PRO A 148 11.11 -3.33 -51.92
N ALA A 149 11.09 -2.25 -52.71
CA ALA A 149 10.97 -2.12 -54.18
C ALA A 149 10.40 -3.27 -55.02
#